data_AF-A0A327TL15-F1
#
_entry.id   AF-A0A327TL15-F1
#
_cell.length_a   1.000
_cell.length_b   1.000
_cell.length_c   1.000
_cell.angle_alpha   90.00
_cell.angle_beta   90.00
_cell.angle_gamma   90.00
#
_symmetry.space_group_name_H-M   'P 1'
#
loop_
_entity.id
_entity.type
_entity.pdbx_description
1 polymer ?
#
loop_
_entity_poly.entity_id
_entity_poly.type
_entity_poly.pdbx_seq_one_letter_code
_entity_poly.pdbx_strand_id
1 'polypeptide(L)'
;MTGRTTPHHDDPGEQEPYDPYGAASAPAGRAARWRPAAKAAAVVLPVCLIGWLGWQAVANSSRDVSASAAAHSPDGRVGGAANDRAAAGPTDGDGGASERPAAADRTVPAAPSPAPSPSPAASASGPDRPLTGRTVLLDPGHNPGNAKHPTEINRKVDIGNSRKECDTTGTATDAGYPEAEFTLDVVHRARQILEDRGAKVVLTQDGERPWGPCVDERAGIGNAAKADAAVSVHADGAPASGTGFHVILPGRVVDGAADTSPIVGPSHRLGVLLRDAFRAGTGEPYSNYLGEQGLDTRTDLGGLNLSKVPKVFIECGNMRNSGDAGRMTDPQWRQLAAQALADALTSYLTG
;
A
#
# COMPACT_ATOMS: atom_id res chain seq x y z
N MET A 1 71.54 -47.27 43.50
CA MET A 1 71.25 -48.69 43.18
C MET A 1 70.49 -48.73 41.85
N THR A 2 70.44 -49.90 41.20
CA THR A 2 69.55 -50.33 40.08
C THR A 2 68.34 -49.44 39.73
N GLY A 3 67.96 -49.18 38.47
CA GLY A 3 68.47 -49.70 37.18
C GLY A 3 67.62 -49.22 35.97
N ARG A 4 67.73 -49.93 34.83
CA ARG A 4 67.05 -49.79 33.50
C ARG A 4 65.60 -49.22 33.53
N THR A 5 65.07 -48.55 32.49
CA THR A 5 65.12 -48.84 31.03
C THR A 5 65.09 -47.61 30.11
N THR A 6 65.52 -47.78 28.85
CA THR A 6 65.22 -46.91 27.69
C THR A 6 63.94 -47.40 26.96
N PRO A 7 63.30 -46.60 26.06
CA PRO A 7 63.73 -46.60 24.65
C PRO A 7 63.66 -45.24 23.91
N HIS A 8 64.40 -45.17 22.80
CA HIS A 8 64.29 -44.32 21.57
C HIS A 8 63.73 -42.88 21.57
N HIS A 9 64.51 -41.99 20.94
CA HIS A 9 64.05 -40.80 20.22
C HIS A 9 63.51 -41.19 18.83
N ASP A 10 62.55 -40.39 18.32
CA ASP A 10 62.41 -39.97 16.91
C ASP A 10 61.43 -38.77 16.84
N ASP A 11 61.86 -37.62 16.30
CA ASP A 11 61.07 -36.40 15.98
C ASP A 11 62.03 -35.40 15.25
N PRO A 12 61.59 -34.43 14.40
CA PRO A 12 60.22 -34.15 13.93
C PRO A 12 60.02 -34.23 12.40
N GLY A 13 58.76 -34.20 11.97
CA GLY A 13 58.36 -33.93 10.58
C GLY A 13 57.69 -32.56 10.46
N GLU A 14 58.31 -31.63 9.74
CA GLU A 14 57.74 -30.30 9.47
C GLU A 14 56.58 -30.39 8.45
N GLN A 15 55.55 -29.55 8.63
CA GLN A 15 54.41 -29.44 7.72
C GLN A 15 54.37 -28.04 7.11
N GLU A 16 54.51 -27.94 5.78
CA GLU A 16 54.29 -26.66 5.08
C GLU A 16 52.80 -26.37 4.86
N PRO A 17 52.39 -25.08 4.88
CA PRO A 17 50.99 -24.67 4.79
C PRO A 17 50.43 -24.70 3.36
N TYR A 18 49.12 -24.90 3.27
CA TYR A 18 48.33 -24.99 2.03
C TYR A 18 47.97 -23.60 1.45
N ASP A 19 48.31 -23.37 0.18
CA ASP A 19 47.89 -22.19 -0.60
C ASP A 19 46.67 -22.52 -1.50
N PRO A 20 45.50 -21.86 -1.29
CA PRO A 20 44.30 -22.08 -2.09
C PRO A 20 44.22 -21.29 -3.42
N TYR A 21 45.21 -20.47 -3.80
CA TYR A 21 45.11 -19.54 -4.95
C TYR A 21 46.01 -19.88 -6.16
N GLY A 22 46.24 -21.18 -6.42
CA GLY A 22 46.92 -21.65 -7.63
C GLY A 22 46.13 -21.36 -8.93
N ALA A 23 46.57 -20.37 -9.72
CA ALA A 23 45.91 -19.99 -10.96
C ALA A 23 46.13 -21.01 -12.11
N ALA A 24 45.04 -21.55 -12.66
CA ALA A 24 45.07 -22.53 -13.74
C ALA A 24 45.11 -21.86 -15.14
N SER A 25 46.15 -22.15 -15.92
CA SER A 25 46.32 -21.69 -17.30
C SER A 25 45.57 -22.56 -18.32
N ALA A 26 45.17 -21.96 -19.45
CA ALA A 26 44.29 -22.60 -20.43
C ALA A 26 45.03 -23.51 -21.44
N PRO A 27 44.45 -24.68 -21.82
CA PRO A 27 44.90 -25.47 -22.96
C PRO A 27 44.23 -25.04 -24.27
N ALA A 28 44.93 -25.16 -25.39
CA ALA A 28 44.45 -24.73 -26.70
C ALA A 28 44.02 -25.88 -27.63
N GLY A 29 42.92 -25.67 -28.34
CA GLY A 29 42.75 -26.12 -29.73
C GLY A 29 42.12 -27.49 -30.00
N ARG A 30 40.92 -27.45 -30.61
CA ARG A 30 40.57 -28.25 -31.81
C ARG A 30 39.41 -27.60 -32.54
N ALA A 31 39.57 -27.37 -33.84
CA ALA A 31 38.55 -26.71 -34.67
C ALA A 31 37.47 -27.70 -35.14
N ALA A 32 36.20 -27.33 -34.97
CA ALA A 32 35.05 -28.06 -35.49
C ALA A 32 34.27 -27.19 -36.48
N ARG A 33 34.01 -27.69 -37.70
CA ARG A 33 33.22 -26.99 -38.72
C ARG A 33 31.73 -27.06 -38.38
N TRP A 34 31.09 -25.91 -38.18
CA TRP A 34 29.63 -25.83 -38.04
C TRP A 34 28.95 -25.76 -39.41
N ARG A 35 27.83 -26.47 -39.56
CA ARG A 35 26.89 -26.33 -40.70
C ARG A 35 25.62 -25.63 -40.17
N PRO A 36 25.07 -24.61 -40.86
CA PRO A 36 23.87 -23.92 -40.41
C PRO A 36 22.58 -24.66 -40.81
N ALA A 37 21.44 -24.09 -40.39
CA ALA A 37 20.05 -24.55 -40.55
C ALA A 37 19.62 -25.72 -39.63
N ALA A 38 18.47 -25.67 -38.96
CA ALA A 38 17.58 -24.53 -38.69
C ALA A 38 16.84 -24.74 -37.36
N LYS A 39 16.56 -23.67 -36.62
CA LYS A 39 15.62 -23.69 -35.49
C LYS A 39 14.36 -22.94 -35.91
N ALA A 40 13.21 -23.61 -35.85
CA ALA A 40 11.92 -22.95 -36.02
C ALA A 40 11.68 -21.99 -34.84
N ALA A 41 11.40 -20.72 -35.12
CA ALA A 41 11.02 -19.76 -34.11
C ALA A 41 9.55 -19.94 -33.76
N ALA A 42 9.26 -20.50 -32.58
CA ALA A 42 7.92 -20.45 -32.01
C ALA A 42 7.61 -19.00 -31.60
N VAL A 43 6.76 -18.31 -32.36
CA VAL A 43 6.38 -16.92 -32.08
C VAL A 43 5.40 -16.89 -30.92
N VAL A 44 5.91 -16.63 -29.71
CA VAL A 44 5.06 -16.24 -28.58
C VAL A 44 4.63 -14.79 -28.80
N LEU A 45 3.40 -14.60 -29.27
CA LEU A 45 2.79 -13.27 -29.36
C LEU A 45 2.43 -12.76 -27.96
N PRO A 46 2.75 -11.50 -27.60
CA PRO A 46 2.26 -10.90 -26.36
C PRO A 46 0.74 -10.71 -26.46
N VAL A 47 0.00 -11.19 -25.46
CA VAL A 47 -1.48 -11.23 -25.46
C VAL A 47 -2.07 -9.88 -25.05
N CYS A 48 -1.74 -8.83 -25.81
CA CYS A 48 -2.15 -7.45 -25.54
C CYS A 48 -3.09 -6.85 -26.60
N LEU A 49 -3.50 -7.63 -27.62
CA LEU A 49 -4.30 -7.15 -28.76
C LEU A 49 -5.72 -7.74 -28.88
N ILE A 50 -6.09 -8.71 -28.04
CA ILE A 50 -7.43 -9.33 -28.10
C ILE A 50 -8.49 -8.46 -27.39
N GLY A 51 -8.11 -7.67 -26.38
CA GLY A 51 -9.03 -6.79 -25.63
C GLY A 51 -9.64 -5.65 -26.46
N TRP A 52 -9.00 -5.25 -27.57
CA TRP A 52 -9.42 -4.07 -28.35
C TRP A 52 -10.73 -4.29 -29.13
N LEU A 53 -11.00 -5.51 -29.60
CA LEU A 53 -12.13 -5.80 -30.50
C LEU A 53 -13.44 -6.16 -29.79
N GLY A 54 -13.42 -6.46 -28.49
CA GLY A 54 -14.63 -6.82 -27.74
C GLY A 54 -15.57 -5.64 -27.45
N TRP A 55 -15.04 -4.42 -27.35
CA TRP A 55 -15.78 -3.30 -26.74
C TRP A 55 -16.82 -2.64 -27.67
N GLN A 56 -16.67 -2.76 -28.99
CA GLN A 56 -17.62 -2.16 -29.94
C GLN A 56 -18.94 -2.97 -30.10
N ALA A 57 -18.99 -4.21 -29.63
CA ALA A 57 -20.18 -5.07 -29.77
C ALA A 57 -21.29 -4.81 -28.74
N VAL A 58 -20.98 -4.19 -27.59
CA VAL A 58 -21.93 -3.99 -26.47
C VAL A 58 -22.51 -2.57 -26.46
N ALA A 59 -21.78 -1.58 -26.97
CA ALA A 59 -22.15 -0.16 -26.90
C ALA A 59 -23.39 0.25 -27.74
N ASN A 60 -23.87 -0.60 -28.65
CA ASN A 60 -25.00 -0.29 -29.55
C ASN A 60 -26.37 -0.81 -29.07
N SER A 61 -26.43 -1.59 -27.98
CA SER A 61 -27.67 -2.30 -27.57
C SER A 61 -28.52 -1.54 -26.54
N SER A 62 -28.19 -0.28 -26.23
CA SER A 62 -28.81 0.49 -25.13
C SER A 62 -29.35 1.86 -25.55
N ARG A 63 -29.54 2.09 -26.86
CA ARG A 63 -30.19 3.30 -27.40
C ARG A 63 -31.41 2.90 -28.25
N ASP A 64 -32.50 2.51 -27.57
CA ASP A 64 -33.88 2.66 -28.05
C ASP A 64 -34.89 2.10 -27.02
N VAL A 65 -35.33 2.94 -26.06
CA VAL A 65 -36.74 3.11 -25.61
C VAL A 65 -36.79 4.38 -24.74
N SER A 66 -37.28 5.51 -25.27
CA SER A 66 -37.77 6.67 -24.48
C SER A 66 -38.47 7.71 -25.36
N ALA A 67 -39.71 7.40 -25.80
CA ALA A 67 -40.58 8.40 -26.43
C ALA A 67 -42.08 7.98 -26.39
N SER A 68 -42.82 8.40 -25.36
CA SER A 68 -44.19 8.94 -25.50
C SER A 68 -44.77 9.43 -24.17
N ALA A 69 -45.18 10.71 -24.17
CA ALA A 69 -46.28 11.42 -23.48
C ALA A 69 -47.14 10.77 -22.34
N ALA A 70 -47.90 11.53 -21.54
CA ALA A 70 -47.87 12.93 -21.03
C ALA A 70 -49.18 13.19 -20.25
N ALA A 71 -49.14 13.95 -19.13
CA ALA A 71 -50.29 14.48 -18.36
C ALA A 71 -51.28 13.43 -17.78
N HIS A 72 -51.93 13.61 -16.62
CA HIS A 72 -52.57 14.81 -16.06
C HIS A 72 -52.60 14.81 -14.52
N SER A 73 -52.86 15.98 -13.93
CA SER A 73 -53.44 16.15 -12.58
C SER A 73 -54.82 16.85 -12.70
N PRO A 74 -55.70 16.79 -11.69
CA PRO A 74 -55.80 17.92 -10.74
C PRO A 74 -56.25 17.60 -9.29
N ASP A 75 -56.34 18.66 -8.47
CA ASP A 75 -56.77 18.87 -7.06
C ASP A 75 -57.83 17.98 -6.37
N GLY A 76 -57.80 17.98 -5.01
CA GLY A 76 -58.76 17.22 -4.16
C GLY A 76 -58.87 17.50 -2.64
N ARG A 77 -58.66 18.75 -2.16
CA ARG A 77 -58.98 19.34 -0.82
C ARG A 77 -59.63 18.52 0.35
N VAL A 78 -59.14 18.80 1.60
CA VAL A 78 -59.81 18.70 2.94
C VAL A 78 -60.09 17.26 3.45
N GLY A 79 -60.03 16.90 4.75
CA GLY A 79 -59.64 17.57 6.01
C GLY A 79 -60.54 17.16 7.19
N GLY A 80 -60.06 17.11 8.45
CA GLY A 80 -60.92 16.91 9.64
C GLY A 80 -60.44 15.86 10.67
N ALA A 81 -60.79 16.08 11.95
CA ALA A 81 -60.16 15.51 13.14
C ALA A 81 -60.87 14.30 13.81
N ALA A 82 -60.07 13.50 14.53
CA ALA A 82 -60.27 12.98 15.91
C ALA A 82 -61.35 11.93 16.31
N ASN A 83 -60.93 11.09 17.30
CA ASN A 83 -61.72 10.31 18.29
C ASN A 83 -62.55 9.10 17.80
N ASP A 84 -62.85 8.04 18.59
CA ASP A 84 -62.67 7.82 20.05
C ASP A 84 -62.69 6.32 20.49
N ARG A 85 -62.32 6.05 21.77
CA ARG A 85 -62.75 4.95 22.70
C ARG A 85 -62.34 3.47 22.50
N ALA A 86 -62.43 2.57 23.52
CA ALA A 86 -62.22 2.66 25.01
C ALA A 86 -62.51 1.30 25.73
N ALA A 87 -61.78 1.00 26.83
CA ALA A 87 -62.12 0.16 28.03
C ALA A 87 -60.81 -0.08 28.85
N ALA A 88 -60.62 0.07 30.18
CA ALA A 88 -61.44 0.13 31.41
C ALA A 88 -62.07 -1.22 31.84
N GLY A 89 -61.99 -1.75 33.08
CA GLY A 89 -61.40 -1.33 34.39
C GLY A 89 -61.90 -2.35 35.46
N PRO A 90 -62.03 -2.05 36.78
CA PRO A 90 -61.32 -1.15 37.72
C PRO A 90 -60.36 -1.99 38.66
N THR A 91 -60.24 -2.01 40.01
CA THR A 91 -60.91 -1.43 41.23
C THR A 91 -59.98 -1.48 42.48
N ASP A 92 -60.47 -1.01 43.64
CA ASP A 92 -59.77 -0.67 44.90
C ASP A 92 -59.76 -1.73 46.05
N GLY A 93 -59.09 -1.44 47.18
CA GLY A 93 -59.20 -2.14 48.48
C GLY A 93 -58.30 -1.54 49.59
N ASP A 94 -58.77 -1.46 50.85
CA ASP A 94 -58.18 -0.62 51.92
C ASP A 94 -58.17 -1.28 53.34
N GLY A 95 -57.27 -0.82 54.24
CA GLY A 95 -57.36 -0.94 55.71
C GLY A 95 -56.86 -2.22 56.44
N GLY A 96 -56.24 -2.05 57.63
CA GLY A 96 -55.94 -3.14 58.60
C GLY A 96 -54.70 -2.88 59.49
N ALA A 97 -54.65 -3.37 60.74
CA ALA A 97 -53.59 -3.03 61.71
C ALA A 97 -53.28 -4.09 62.81
N SER A 98 -52.16 -3.87 63.53
CA SER A 98 -51.64 -4.60 64.72
C SER A 98 -50.97 -5.98 64.46
N GLU A 99 -50.00 -6.51 65.23
CA GLU A 99 -49.45 -6.13 66.56
C GLU A 99 -47.88 -6.07 66.63
N ARG A 100 -47.33 -5.84 67.84
CA ARG A 100 -45.89 -5.81 68.25
C ARG A 100 -45.48 -7.17 68.92
N PRO A 101 -44.23 -7.45 69.41
CA PRO A 101 -43.16 -6.52 69.83
C PRO A 101 -41.67 -6.86 69.52
N ALA A 102 -40.89 -5.79 69.31
CA ALA A 102 -39.55 -5.49 69.87
C ALA A 102 -38.44 -6.56 70.01
N ALA A 103 -37.30 -6.26 69.38
CA ALA A 103 -35.98 -6.29 70.00
C ALA A 103 -35.22 -5.00 69.61
N ALA A 104 -34.23 -4.56 70.39
CA ALA A 104 -33.48 -3.33 70.14
C ALA A 104 -31.98 -3.57 70.12
N ASP A 105 -31.25 -2.85 69.26
CA ASP A 105 -29.85 -2.49 69.55
C ASP A 105 -29.51 -1.12 68.94
N ARG A 106 -28.31 -0.62 69.23
CA ARG A 106 -27.99 0.80 69.38
C ARG A 106 -27.52 1.48 68.08
N THR A 107 -27.96 2.73 67.92
CA THR A 107 -27.37 3.68 66.99
C THR A 107 -26.00 4.17 67.48
N VAL A 108 -25.01 4.22 66.57
CA VAL A 108 -23.73 4.93 66.76
C VAL A 108 -23.60 5.95 65.62
N PRO A 109 -23.31 7.24 65.90
CA PRO A 109 -23.14 8.23 64.86
C PRO A 109 -21.79 8.05 64.15
N ALA A 110 -21.82 7.85 62.83
CA ALA A 110 -20.61 7.83 62.01
C ALA A 110 -20.09 9.25 61.76
N ALA A 111 -18.77 9.45 61.87
CA ALA A 111 -18.13 10.72 61.50
C ALA A 111 -18.04 10.87 59.97
N PRO A 112 -18.08 12.11 59.43
CA PRO A 112 -17.97 12.34 57.99
C PRO A 112 -16.56 12.04 57.47
N SER A 113 -16.45 11.25 56.40
CA SER A 113 -15.20 11.04 55.69
C SER A 113 -14.70 12.33 55.02
N PRO A 114 -13.38 12.60 54.97
CA PRO A 114 -12.84 13.71 54.21
C PRO A 114 -13.04 13.49 52.70
N ALA A 115 -13.27 14.57 51.96
CA ALA A 115 -13.34 14.53 50.50
C ALA A 115 -11.97 14.19 49.88
N PRO A 116 -11.92 13.48 48.74
CA PRO A 116 -10.67 13.17 48.08
C PRO A 116 -10.01 14.44 47.52
N SER A 117 -8.74 14.67 47.87
CA SER A 117 -7.90 15.69 47.24
C SER A 117 -7.78 15.44 45.73
N PRO A 118 -7.78 16.48 44.88
CA PRO A 118 -7.58 16.29 43.45
C PRO A 118 -6.18 15.75 43.18
N SER A 119 -6.09 14.62 42.48
CA SER A 119 -4.82 14.19 41.87
C SER A 119 -4.31 15.28 40.92
N PRO A 120 -2.98 15.45 40.77
CA PRO A 120 -2.43 16.29 39.72
C PRO A 120 -3.00 15.84 38.37
N ALA A 121 -3.66 16.73 37.65
CA ALA A 121 -4.09 16.45 36.29
C ALA A 121 -2.83 16.14 35.47
N ALA A 122 -2.80 14.97 34.82
CA ALA A 122 -1.73 14.67 33.87
C ALA A 122 -1.74 15.78 32.80
N SER A 123 -0.62 16.49 32.65
CA SER A 123 -0.47 17.49 31.62
C SER A 123 -0.76 16.83 30.27
N ALA A 124 -1.85 17.23 29.62
CA ALA A 124 -2.14 16.78 28.27
C ALA A 124 -1.00 17.28 27.38
N SER A 125 -0.15 16.36 26.94
CA SER A 125 0.76 16.62 25.83
C SER A 125 -0.08 17.08 24.64
N GLY A 126 0.40 18.09 23.92
CA GLY A 126 -0.15 18.40 22.61
C GLY A 126 -0.05 17.17 21.69
N PRO A 127 -0.83 17.09 20.60
CA PRO A 127 -0.76 15.96 19.69
C PRO A 127 0.69 15.73 19.26
N ASP A 128 1.17 14.50 19.43
CA ASP A 128 2.54 14.16 19.08
C ASP A 128 2.78 14.37 17.58
N ARG A 129 3.76 15.21 17.25
CA ARG A 129 4.14 15.53 15.86
C ARG A 129 5.53 14.94 15.54
N PRO A 130 5.68 13.59 15.52
CA PRO A 130 6.97 12.92 15.39
C PRO A 130 7.68 13.18 14.05
N LEU A 131 6.96 13.70 13.04
CA LEU A 131 7.50 14.01 11.72
C LEU A 131 7.78 15.51 11.52
N THR A 132 7.75 16.31 12.59
CA THR A 132 8.12 17.74 12.54
C THR A 132 9.50 17.93 11.91
N GLY A 133 9.55 18.63 10.77
CA GLY A 133 10.77 18.90 10.01
C GLY A 133 11.11 17.86 8.94
N ARG A 134 10.37 16.74 8.85
CA ARG A 134 10.49 15.76 7.76
C ARG A 134 9.70 16.21 6.54
N THR A 135 10.20 15.88 5.35
CA THR A 135 9.48 15.99 4.08
C THR A 135 9.23 14.61 3.49
N VAL A 136 7.98 14.27 3.20
CA VAL A 136 7.58 13.01 2.56
C VAL A 136 7.04 13.29 1.17
N LEU A 137 7.42 12.49 0.18
CA LEU A 137 6.72 12.47 -1.11
C LEU A 137 5.75 11.28 -1.21
N LEU A 138 4.51 11.55 -1.58
CA LEU A 138 3.55 10.54 -2.04
C LEU A 138 3.31 10.71 -3.54
N ASP A 139 3.34 9.61 -4.27
CA ASP A 139 3.17 9.56 -5.72
C ASP A 139 1.92 8.72 -6.05
N PRO A 140 0.73 9.35 -6.16
CA PRO A 140 -0.47 8.63 -6.56
C PRO A 140 -0.32 8.22 -8.03
N GLY A 141 -0.22 6.91 -8.24
CA GLY A 141 0.02 6.29 -9.54
C GLY A 141 -0.98 6.76 -10.59
N HIS A 142 -0.48 7.02 -11.80
CA HIS A 142 -1.24 7.49 -12.96
C HIS A 142 -1.96 8.83 -12.69
N ASN A 143 -2.90 9.19 -13.56
CA ASN A 143 -3.70 10.41 -13.45
C ASN A 143 -5.08 10.14 -14.08
N PRO A 144 -6.21 10.53 -13.44
CA PRO A 144 -7.57 10.27 -13.93
C PRO A 144 -7.88 10.76 -15.37
N GLY A 145 -7.16 11.78 -15.85
CA GLY A 145 -7.29 12.32 -17.19
C GLY A 145 -6.51 11.54 -18.28
N ASN A 146 -5.53 10.69 -17.92
CA ASN A 146 -4.61 10.04 -18.87
C ASN A 146 -5.32 9.32 -20.03
N ALA A 147 -6.48 8.68 -19.78
CA ALA A 147 -7.27 7.99 -20.81
C ALA A 147 -7.78 8.91 -21.96
N LYS A 148 -7.78 10.23 -21.77
CA LYS A 148 -8.16 11.24 -22.77
C LYS A 148 -6.97 11.81 -23.53
N HIS A 149 -5.74 11.51 -23.09
CA HIS A 149 -4.48 12.08 -23.58
C HIS A 149 -3.47 11.01 -24.05
N PRO A 150 -3.87 10.08 -24.94
CA PRO A 150 -3.02 8.96 -25.36
C PRO A 150 -1.77 9.43 -26.13
N THR A 151 -1.81 10.58 -26.82
CA THR A 151 -0.66 11.09 -27.56
C THR A 151 0.46 11.54 -26.61
N GLU A 152 0.07 12.18 -25.51
CA GLU A 152 0.98 12.78 -24.55
C GLU A 152 1.60 11.73 -23.61
N ILE A 153 0.80 10.78 -23.11
CA ILE A 153 1.30 9.73 -22.19
C ILE A 153 2.15 8.67 -22.91
N ASN A 154 1.88 8.37 -24.19
CA ASN A 154 2.70 7.44 -24.96
C ASN A 154 4.04 8.04 -25.44
N ARG A 155 4.27 9.35 -25.25
CA ARG A 155 5.54 10.01 -25.57
C ARG A 155 6.68 9.37 -24.75
N LYS A 156 7.66 8.78 -25.42
CA LYS A 156 8.79 8.11 -24.75
C LYS A 156 9.68 9.11 -23.99
N VAL A 157 9.73 8.99 -22.66
CA VAL A 157 10.66 9.68 -21.75
C VAL A 157 11.88 8.82 -21.45
N ASP A 158 12.86 9.41 -20.76
CA ASP A 158 14.03 8.70 -20.28
C ASP A 158 13.79 8.11 -18.90
N ILE A 159 14.25 6.88 -18.65
CA ILE A 159 14.18 6.24 -17.33
C ILE A 159 15.57 5.97 -16.73
N GLY A 160 16.58 6.68 -17.25
CA GLY A 160 17.96 6.64 -16.78
C GLY A 160 18.80 5.56 -17.47
N ASN A 161 18.26 4.35 -17.61
CA ASN A 161 18.91 3.21 -18.28
C ASN A 161 18.15 2.69 -19.53
N SER A 162 17.05 3.36 -19.92
CA SER A 162 16.20 2.98 -21.06
C SER A 162 15.18 4.08 -21.39
N ARG A 163 14.26 3.81 -22.33
CA ARG A 163 13.13 4.68 -22.68
C ARG A 163 11.80 3.97 -22.43
N LYS A 164 10.87 4.62 -21.70
CA LYS A 164 9.49 4.17 -21.50
C LYS A 164 8.50 5.29 -21.79
N GLU A 165 7.22 4.93 -21.90
CA GLU A 165 6.07 5.83 -21.95
C GLU A 165 6.15 6.88 -20.83
N CYS A 166 5.65 8.08 -21.09
CA CYS A 166 5.60 9.16 -20.11
C CYS A 166 4.76 8.74 -18.90
N ASP A 167 3.56 8.22 -19.13
CA ASP A 167 2.67 7.65 -18.10
C ASP A 167 1.78 6.59 -18.78
N THR A 168 0.94 5.89 -18.02
CA THR A 168 -0.11 5.03 -18.56
C THR A 168 -1.46 5.39 -17.92
N THR A 169 -2.55 4.74 -18.34
CA THR A 169 -3.87 4.94 -17.74
C THR A 169 -4.02 4.34 -16.34
N GLY A 170 -3.08 3.48 -15.93
CA GLY A 170 -3.33 2.46 -14.92
C GLY A 170 -4.31 1.39 -15.40
N THR A 171 -4.63 0.46 -14.49
CA THR A 171 -5.69 -0.55 -14.65
C THR A 171 -7.02 -0.05 -14.05
N ALA A 172 -7.98 -0.96 -13.85
CA ALA A 172 -9.26 -0.70 -13.19
C ALA A 172 -9.80 -2.01 -12.60
N THR A 173 -10.82 -1.95 -11.74
CA THR A 173 -11.63 -3.15 -11.45
C THR A 173 -12.49 -3.55 -12.65
N ASP A 174 -12.98 -4.79 -12.66
CA ASP A 174 -13.93 -5.25 -13.68
C ASP A 174 -15.31 -4.55 -13.58
N ALA A 175 -15.59 -3.91 -12.44
CA ALA A 175 -16.72 -2.99 -12.25
C ALA A 175 -16.44 -1.56 -12.75
N GLY A 176 -15.22 -1.28 -13.23
CA GLY A 176 -14.84 0.00 -13.84
C GLY A 176 -14.26 1.06 -12.89
N TYR A 177 -13.94 0.73 -11.63
CA TYR A 177 -13.27 1.66 -10.71
C TYR A 177 -11.79 1.81 -11.10
N PRO A 178 -11.30 2.99 -11.54
CA PRO A 178 -9.95 3.15 -12.07
C PRO A 178 -8.86 3.14 -11.01
N GLU A 179 -7.69 2.61 -11.36
CA GLU A 179 -6.49 2.68 -10.51
C GLU A 179 -6.15 4.13 -10.12
N ALA A 180 -6.19 5.06 -11.09
CA ALA A 180 -5.87 6.47 -10.87
C ALA A 180 -6.83 7.21 -9.91
N GLU A 181 -8.03 6.67 -9.65
CA GLU A 181 -8.95 7.17 -8.62
C GLU A 181 -8.69 6.51 -7.26
N PHE A 182 -8.36 5.21 -7.25
CA PHE A 182 -7.95 4.47 -6.06
C PHE A 182 -6.67 5.04 -5.44
N THR A 183 -5.62 5.25 -6.24
CA THR A 183 -4.31 5.73 -5.76
C THR A 183 -4.42 7.14 -5.18
N LEU A 184 -5.21 8.01 -5.80
CA LEU A 184 -5.42 9.39 -5.37
C LEU A 184 -6.18 9.46 -4.03
N ASP A 185 -7.28 8.71 -3.86
CA ASP A 185 -8.02 8.65 -2.59
C ASP A 185 -7.15 8.10 -1.43
N VAL A 186 -6.37 7.03 -1.66
CA VAL A 186 -5.45 6.49 -0.65
C VAL A 186 -4.35 7.49 -0.30
N VAL A 187 -3.76 8.16 -1.28
CA VAL A 187 -2.73 9.19 -1.06
C VAL A 187 -3.28 10.43 -0.36
N HIS A 188 -4.51 10.86 -0.65
CA HIS A 188 -5.16 11.98 0.06
C HIS A 188 -5.35 11.68 1.54
N ARG A 189 -5.78 10.47 1.89
CA ARG A 189 -5.88 10.00 3.28
C ARG A 189 -4.51 9.94 3.95
N ALA A 190 -3.51 9.39 3.26
CA ALA A 190 -2.15 9.28 3.79
C ALA A 190 -1.49 10.65 4.00
N ARG A 191 -1.75 11.63 3.11
CA ARG A 191 -1.35 13.04 3.28
C ARG A 191 -1.83 13.58 4.62
N GLN A 192 -3.14 13.53 4.87
CA GLN A 192 -3.75 14.06 6.10
C GLN A 192 -3.08 13.48 7.36
N ILE A 193 -2.94 12.15 7.43
CA ILE A 193 -2.36 11.45 8.60
C ILE A 193 -0.89 11.87 8.82
N LEU A 194 -0.12 12.08 7.76
CA LEU A 194 1.28 12.52 7.84
C LEU A 194 1.42 14.00 8.22
N GLU A 195 0.54 14.87 7.71
CA GLU A 195 0.50 16.31 8.04
C GLU A 195 0.06 16.55 9.49
N ASP A 196 -0.89 15.77 10.00
CA ASP A 196 -1.28 15.75 11.42
C ASP A 196 -0.11 15.33 12.32
N ARG A 197 0.68 14.33 11.88
CA ARG A 197 1.97 13.92 12.50
C ARG A 197 3.10 14.92 12.31
N GLY A 198 2.86 16.03 11.61
CA GLY A 198 3.77 17.16 11.45
C GLY A 198 4.74 17.08 10.27
N ALA A 199 4.61 16.10 9.37
CA ALA A 199 5.37 16.06 8.13
C ALA A 199 4.96 17.20 7.20
N LYS A 200 5.89 17.66 6.36
CA LYS A 200 5.55 18.32 5.10
C LYS A 200 5.31 17.24 4.04
N VAL A 201 4.10 17.14 3.50
CA VAL A 201 3.82 16.23 2.39
C VAL A 201 3.99 16.96 1.05
N VAL A 202 4.50 16.26 0.04
CA VAL A 202 4.58 16.70 -1.35
C VAL A 202 3.92 15.62 -2.21
N LEU A 203 2.96 16.01 -3.03
CA LEU A 203 2.35 15.11 -4.01
C LEU A 203 3.01 15.29 -5.38
N THR A 204 3.12 14.23 -6.18
CA THR A 204 3.49 14.36 -7.60
C THR A 204 2.32 14.92 -8.43
N GLN A 205 1.08 14.58 -8.07
CA GLN A 205 -0.15 15.11 -8.65
C GLN A 205 -1.29 15.08 -7.62
N ASP A 206 -2.26 15.98 -7.78
CA ASP A 206 -3.40 16.17 -6.86
C ASP A 206 -4.75 16.12 -7.63
N GLY A 207 -4.80 15.37 -8.75
CA GLY A 207 -5.96 15.23 -9.64
C GLY A 207 -6.20 16.36 -10.64
N GLU A 208 -5.56 17.53 -10.47
CA GLU A 208 -5.85 18.76 -11.25
C GLU A 208 -5.27 18.79 -12.67
N ARG A 209 -4.25 17.97 -12.97
CA ARG A 209 -3.60 17.96 -14.30
C ARG A 209 -4.42 17.17 -15.32
N PRO A 210 -4.50 17.59 -16.60
CA PRO A 210 -5.20 16.83 -17.64
C PRO A 210 -4.53 15.47 -17.93
N TRP A 211 -3.21 15.36 -17.71
CA TRP A 211 -2.44 14.12 -17.80
C TRP A 211 -1.09 14.25 -17.08
N GLY A 212 -0.45 13.11 -16.83
CA GLY A 212 0.84 13.01 -16.15
C GLY A 212 0.79 13.47 -14.69
N PRO A 213 1.92 13.82 -14.04
CA PRO A 213 3.27 13.97 -14.61
C PRO A 213 3.86 12.70 -15.18
N CYS A 214 4.85 12.86 -16.06
CA CYS A 214 5.60 11.73 -16.58
C CYS A 214 6.45 11.05 -15.50
N VAL A 215 6.82 9.77 -15.66
CA VAL A 215 7.58 9.00 -14.65
C VAL A 215 8.95 9.58 -14.30
N ASP A 216 9.58 10.32 -15.22
CA ASP A 216 10.80 11.11 -15.01
C ASP A 216 10.52 12.39 -14.22
N GLU A 217 9.45 13.11 -14.57
CA GLU A 217 8.95 14.28 -13.84
C GLU A 217 8.56 13.93 -12.38
N ARG A 218 7.88 12.80 -12.16
CA ARG A 218 7.50 12.26 -10.83
C ARG A 218 8.72 11.99 -9.95
N ALA A 219 9.80 11.43 -10.50
CA ALA A 219 11.06 11.27 -9.77
C ALA A 219 11.74 12.64 -9.49
N GLY A 220 11.71 13.53 -10.49
CA GLY A 220 12.24 14.89 -10.38
C GLY A 220 11.62 15.70 -9.23
N ILE A 221 10.30 15.60 -9.03
CA ILE A 221 9.58 16.28 -7.93
C ILE A 221 10.13 15.87 -6.56
N GLY A 222 10.36 14.57 -6.32
CA GLY A 222 10.90 14.07 -5.04
C GLY A 222 12.34 14.51 -4.79
N ASN A 223 13.16 14.49 -5.84
CA ASN A 223 14.53 14.98 -5.81
C ASN A 223 14.61 16.48 -5.53
N ALA A 224 13.75 17.29 -6.17
CA ALA A 224 13.68 18.74 -5.96
C ALA A 224 13.12 19.11 -4.58
N ALA A 225 12.14 18.34 -4.07
CA ALA A 225 11.59 18.50 -2.72
C ALA A 225 12.58 18.14 -1.61
N LYS A 226 13.64 17.37 -1.92
CA LYS A 226 14.58 16.77 -0.96
C LYS A 226 13.87 15.94 0.13
N ALA A 227 12.91 15.12 -0.28
CA ALA A 227 12.14 14.28 0.64
C ALA A 227 13.04 13.28 1.38
N ASP A 228 12.80 13.08 2.68
CA ASP A 228 13.48 12.07 3.50
C ASP A 228 13.09 10.63 3.08
N ALA A 229 11.87 10.48 2.55
CA ALA A 229 11.31 9.24 2.04
C ALA A 229 10.24 9.52 0.97
N ALA A 230 10.05 8.57 0.05
CA ALA A 230 9.02 8.61 -0.98
C ALA A 230 8.31 7.26 -1.16
N VAL A 231 7.01 7.28 -1.44
CA VAL A 231 6.22 6.08 -1.77
C VAL A 231 5.34 6.35 -2.99
N SER A 232 5.40 5.46 -3.98
CA SER A 232 4.39 5.38 -5.05
C SER A 232 3.29 4.42 -4.66
N VAL A 233 2.03 4.81 -4.85
CA VAL A 233 0.85 3.98 -4.55
C VAL A 233 0.20 3.59 -5.86
N HIS A 234 -0.01 2.29 -6.07
CA HIS A 234 -0.53 1.65 -7.29
C HIS A 234 -1.43 0.45 -6.95
N ALA A 235 -2.05 -0.16 -7.96
CA ALA A 235 -2.71 -1.47 -7.85
C ALA A 235 -2.65 -2.22 -9.19
N ASP A 236 -2.30 -3.51 -9.15
CA ASP A 236 -1.91 -4.26 -10.36
C ASP A 236 -3.12 -4.85 -11.13
N GLY A 237 -2.87 -5.24 -12.38
CA GLY A 237 -3.81 -5.92 -13.28
C GLY A 237 -3.37 -7.35 -13.63
N ALA A 238 -3.22 -8.22 -12.62
CA ALA A 238 -2.83 -9.62 -12.76
C ALA A 238 -4.02 -10.54 -13.14
N PRO A 239 -3.80 -11.84 -13.48
CA PRO A 239 -4.90 -12.79 -13.68
C PRO A 239 -5.81 -12.87 -12.44
N ALA A 240 -7.12 -13.10 -12.62
CA ALA A 240 -8.11 -12.99 -11.52
C ALA A 240 -7.88 -13.94 -10.33
N SER A 241 -7.10 -15.02 -10.50
CA SER A 241 -6.66 -15.93 -9.42
C SER A 241 -5.49 -15.39 -8.59
N GLY A 242 -4.79 -14.37 -9.09
CA GLY A 242 -3.75 -13.64 -8.38
C GLY A 242 -4.38 -12.67 -7.39
N THR A 243 -3.90 -12.65 -6.15
CA THR A 243 -4.40 -11.80 -5.04
C THR A 243 -3.24 -11.41 -4.12
N GLY A 244 -3.36 -10.27 -3.45
CA GLY A 244 -2.40 -9.79 -2.46
C GLY A 244 -1.42 -8.74 -2.98
N PHE A 245 -0.87 -7.95 -2.06
CA PHE A 245 -0.02 -6.80 -2.35
C PHE A 245 1.48 -7.17 -2.48
N HIS A 246 2.26 -6.31 -3.12
CA HIS A 246 3.72 -6.36 -3.01
C HIS A 246 4.36 -4.96 -3.06
N VAL A 247 5.56 -4.85 -2.47
CA VAL A 247 6.34 -3.60 -2.43
C VAL A 247 7.51 -3.72 -3.38
N ILE A 248 7.60 -2.82 -4.36
CA ILE A 248 8.67 -2.80 -5.35
C ILE A 248 9.84 -1.94 -4.85
N LEU A 249 11.02 -2.54 -4.82
CA LEU A 249 12.29 -1.99 -4.36
C LEU A 249 13.20 -1.63 -5.55
N PRO A 250 14.01 -0.56 -5.46
CA PRO A 250 15.02 -0.24 -6.46
C PRO A 250 16.16 -1.27 -6.43
N GLY A 251 16.33 -2.01 -7.52
CA GLY A 251 17.56 -2.75 -7.79
C GLY A 251 18.73 -1.79 -8.08
N ARG A 252 19.97 -2.29 -7.98
CA ARG A 252 21.17 -1.47 -8.24
C ARG A 252 21.34 -1.21 -9.74
N VAL A 253 21.11 0.04 -10.15
CA VAL A 253 21.36 0.56 -11.50
C VAL A 253 22.40 1.68 -11.39
N VAL A 254 23.41 1.64 -12.26
CA VAL A 254 24.39 2.72 -12.46
C VAL A 254 24.65 2.79 -13.96
N ASP A 255 23.80 3.51 -14.67
CA ASP A 255 23.77 3.62 -16.14
C ASP A 255 23.03 4.89 -16.57
N GLY A 256 23.47 5.54 -17.65
CA GLY A 256 22.95 6.82 -18.14
C GLY A 256 22.75 7.88 -17.04
N ALA A 257 21.50 8.23 -16.75
CA ALA A 257 21.13 9.15 -15.66
C ALA A 257 20.73 8.43 -14.35
N ALA A 258 20.57 7.10 -14.39
CA ALA A 258 20.27 6.30 -13.22
C ALA A 258 21.54 6.03 -12.40
N ASP A 259 21.45 6.37 -11.12
CA ASP A 259 22.31 5.83 -10.07
C ASP A 259 21.41 5.67 -8.85
N THR A 260 21.03 4.42 -8.59
CA THR A 260 20.23 4.03 -7.43
C THR A 260 21.12 3.55 -6.28
N SER A 261 22.44 3.44 -6.47
CA SER A 261 23.33 2.81 -5.49
C SER A 261 23.34 3.46 -4.09
N PRO A 262 23.11 4.78 -3.91
CA PRO A 262 22.91 5.37 -2.59
C PRO A 262 21.57 5.00 -1.93
N ILE A 263 20.54 4.66 -2.72
CA ILE A 263 19.16 4.48 -2.23
C ILE A 263 18.73 3.03 -2.05
N VAL A 264 19.44 2.03 -2.61
CA VAL A 264 19.06 0.59 -2.49
C VAL A 264 18.84 0.17 -1.03
N GLY A 265 19.84 0.38 -0.17
CA GLY A 265 19.76 -0.01 1.25
C GLY A 265 18.67 0.73 2.04
N PRO A 266 18.62 2.08 2.00
CA PRO A 266 17.55 2.86 2.63
C PRO A 266 16.15 2.47 2.14
N SER A 267 15.96 2.27 0.82
CA SER A 267 14.67 1.89 0.24
C SER A 267 14.28 0.46 0.60
N HIS A 268 15.23 -0.45 0.78
CA HIS A 268 14.95 -1.79 1.32
C HIS A 268 14.46 -1.73 2.77
N ARG A 269 15.04 -0.88 3.64
CA ARG A 269 14.48 -0.68 5.01
C ARG A 269 13.07 -0.10 4.96
N LEU A 270 12.83 0.92 4.12
CA LEU A 270 11.50 1.49 3.92
C LEU A 270 10.50 0.44 3.43
N GLY A 271 10.90 -0.39 2.45
CA GLY A 271 10.02 -1.38 1.83
C GLY A 271 9.66 -2.55 2.75
N VAL A 272 10.59 -3.02 3.58
CA VAL A 272 10.29 -4.03 4.61
C VAL A 272 9.32 -3.47 5.65
N LEU A 273 9.56 -2.25 6.16
CA LEU A 273 8.64 -1.58 7.09
C LEU A 273 7.25 -1.36 6.46
N LEU A 274 7.20 -0.95 5.19
CA LEU A 274 5.95 -0.79 4.45
C LEU A 274 5.21 -2.10 4.28
N ARG A 275 5.89 -3.18 3.88
CA ARG A 275 5.27 -4.50 3.75
C ARG A 275 4.67 -4.98 5.07
N ASP A 276 5.45 -4.92 6.14
CA ASP A 276 5.04 -5.49 7.42
C ASP A 276 3.91 -4.67 8.05
N ALA A 277 3.94 -3.34 7.93
CA ALA A 277 2.85 -2.45 8.34
C ALA A 277 1.59 -2.61 7.47
N PHE A 278 1.72 -2.68 6.13
CA PHE A 278 0.57 -2.81 5.23
C PHE A 278 -0.21 -4.10 5.50
N ARG A 279 0.48 -5.23 5.62
CA ARG A 279 -0.14 -6.50 6.00
C ARG A 279 -0.83 -6.44 7.37
N ALA A 280 -0.17 -5.83 8.36
CA ALA A 280 -0.72 -5.74 9.72
C ALA A 280 -1.95 -4.82 9.81
N GLY A 281 -1.95 -3.69 9.10
CA GLY A 281 -3.03 -2.69 9.14
C GLY A 281 -4.23 -3.01 8.25
N THR A 282 -4.02 -3.68 7.12
CA THR A 282 -5.09 -3.96 6.12
C THR A 282 -5.60 -5.40 6.11
N GLY A 283 -4.84 -6.34 6.67
CA GLY A 283 -5.09 -7.78 6.52
C GLY A 283 -4.76 -8.36 5.14
N GLU A 284 -4.27 -7.54 4.20
CA GLU A 284 -3.95 -7.94 2.83
C GLU A 284 -2.84 -9.01 2.82
N PRO A 285 -3.02 -10.14 2.11
CA PRO A 285 -1.96 -11.13 1.96
C PRO A 285 -0.82 -10.58 1.09
N TYR A 286 0.38 -11.16 1.23
CA TYR A 286 1.43 -10.96 0.21
C TYR A 286 0.96 -11.55 -1.12
N SER A 287 1.30 -10.89 -2.22
CA SER A 287 1.01 -11.35 -3.59
C SER A 287 1.38 -12.82 -3.78
N ASN A 288 0.45 -13.59 -4.32
CA ASN A 288 0.69 -14.98 -4.74
C ASN A 288 1.07 -15.09 -6.24
N TYR A 289 1.30 -13.96 -6.93
CA TYR A 289 1.52 -13.89 -8.37
C TYR A 289 2.79 -13.12 -8.79
N LEU A 290 3.33 -12.23 -7.94
CA LEU A 290 4.54 -11.46 -8.23
C LEU A 290 5.36 -11.15 -6.96
N GLY A 291 6.69 -11.13 -7.10
CA GLY A 291 7.64 -10.93 -6.00
C GLY A 291 7.83 -12.16 -5.09
N GLU A 292 8.70 -12.01 -4.10
CA GLU A 292 8.98 -13.02 -3.07
C GLU A 292 8.68 -12.44 -1.69
N GLN A 293 7.83 -13.13 -0.90
CA GLN A 293 7.37 -12.66 0.42
C GLN A 293 6.90 -11.19 0.42
N GLY A 294 6.15 -10.77 -0.61
CA GLY A 294 5.62 -9.41 -0.74
C GLY A 294 6.65 -8.34 -1.12
N LEU A 295 7.85 -8.72 -1.56
CA LEU A 295 8.90 -7.81 -2.05
C LEU A 295 9.26 -8.16 -3.50
N ASP A 296 9.41 -7.15 -4.35
CA ASP A 296 9.81 -7.28 -5.77
C ASP A 296 10.98 -6.32 -6.03
N THR A 297 12.09 -6.75 -6.63
CA THR A 297 13.28 -5.89 -6.82
C THR A 297 13.53 -5.63 -8.30
N ARG A 298 13.31 -4.38 -8.73
CA ARG A 298 13.24 -4.02 -10.15
C ARG A 298 14.20 -2.91 -10.56
N THR A 299 14.58 -2.92 -11.83
CA THR A 299 15.57 -2.03 -12.46
C THR A 299 15.01 -1.32 -13.71
N ASP A 300 13.70 -1.42 -13.96
CA ASP A 300 13.02 -0.94 -15.16
C ASP A 300 11.99 0.19 -14.91
N LEU A 301 11.86 0.68 -13.67
CA LEU A 301 10.89 1.71 -13.31
C LEU A 301 11.58 3.07 -13.19
N GLY A 302 11.25 4.02 -14.08
CA GLY A 302 11.85 5.37 -14.07
C GLY A 302 11.66 6.11 -12.75
N GLY A 303 10.50 5.96 -12.12
CA GLY A 303 10.21 6.51 -10.80
C GLY A 303 11.11 5.98 -9.67
N LEU A 304 11.77 4.82 -9.84
CA LEU A 304 12.80 4.29 -8.95
C LEU A 304 14.21 4.65 -9.45
N ASN A 305 14.50 4.37 -10.72
CA ASN A 305 15.83 4.51 -11.34
C ASN A 305 16.38 5.95 -11.29
N LEU A 306 15.48 6.95 -11.40
CA LEU A 306 15.82 8.37 -11.36
C LEU A 306 15.70 8.99 -9.96
N SER A 307 15.25 8.23 -8.96
CA SER A 307 15.17 8.73 -7.58
C SER A 307 16.56 8.90 -6.98
N LYS A 308 16.74 10.01 -6.24
CA LYS A 308 17.91 10.31 -5.41
C LYS A 308 17.55 10.37 -3.91
N VAL A 309 16.29 10.05 -3.59
CA VAL A 309 15.76 9.87 -2.24
C VAL A 309 15.34 8.40 -2.04
N PRO A 310 15.25 7.89 -0.80
CA PRO A 310 14.73 6.55 -0.54
C PRO A 310 13.30 6.41 -1.07
N LYS A 311 13.06 5.52 -2.04
CA LYS A 311 11.75 5.35 -2.68
C LYS A 311 11.41 3.89 -2.91
N VAL A 312 10.14 3.55 -2.66
CA VAL A 312 9.51 2.28 -3.02
C VAL A 312 8.20 2.53 -3.76
N PHE A 313 7.68 1.51 -4.45
CA PHE A 313 6.29 1.47 -4.90
C PHE A 313 5.55 0.43 -4.07
N ILE A 314 4.25 0.57 -3.89
CA ILE A 314 3.37 -0.51 -3.43
C ILE A 314 2.26 -0.74 -4.45
N GLU A 315 2.17 -1.99 -4.91
CA GLU A 315 1.00 -2.52 -5.60
C GLU A 315 0.06 -3.05 -4.52
N CYS A 316 -1.01 -2.32 -4.20
CA CYS A 316 -1.87 -2.57 -3.03
C CYS A 316 -2.72 -3.85 -3.11
N GLY A 317 -2.63 -4.62 -4.20
CA GLY A 317 -3.42 -5.80 -4.52
C GLY A 317 -3.71 -5.87 -6.03
N ASN A 318 -4.50 -6.84 -6.48
CA ASN A 318 -4.88 -7.02 -7.89
C ASN A 318 -6.31 -6.52 -8.18
N MET A 319 -6.48 -5.46 -8.97
CA MET A 319 -7.81 -4.93 -9.31
C MET A 319 -8.69 -5.92 -10.11
N ARG A 320 -8.11 -6.98 -10.70
CA ARG A 320 -8.84 -8.07 -11.39
C ARG A 320 -9.23 -9.23 -10.48
N ASN A 321 -8.83 -9.22 -9.20
CA ASN A 321 -9.34 -10.17 -8.22
C ASN A 321 -10.59 -9.61 -7.54
N SER A 322 -11.66 -10.38 -7.45
CA SER A 322 -12.92 -9.92 -6.86
C SER A 322 -12.84 -9.59 -5.36
N GLY A 323 -11.92 -10.24 -4.63
CA GLY A 323 -11.67 -9.93 -3.22
C GLY A 323 -10.90 -8.62 -3.05
N ASP A 324 -9.76 -8.49 -3.73
CA ASP A 324 -8.90 -7.30 -3.67
C ASP A 324 -9.66 -6.08 -4.22
N ALA A 325 -10.36 -6.21 -5.35
CA ALA A 325 -11.22 -5.17 -5.91
C ALA A 325 -12.31 -4.74 -4.93
N GLY A 326 -12.95 -5.69 -4.23
CA GLY A 326 -13.92 -5.39 -3.18
C GLY A 326 -13.33 -4.53 -2.07
N ARG A 327 -12.13 -4.89 -1.58
CA ARG A 327 -11.39 -4.12 -0.57
C ARG A 327 -10.97 -2.74 -1.10
N MET A 328 -10.47 -2.64 -2.33
CA MET A 328 -10.12 -1.35 -2.95
C MET A 328 -11.34 -0.43 -3.14
N THR A 329 -12.53 -0.97 -3.45
CA THR A 329 -13.76 -0.18 -3.53
C THR A 329 -14.29 0.29 -2.17
N ASP A 330 -13.92 -0.37 -1.07
CA ASP A 330 -14.34 0.00 0.28
C ASP A 330 -13.56 1.22 0.84
N PRO A 331 -14.22 2.36 1.15
CA PRO A 331 -13.54 3.52 1.75
C PRO A 331 -12.97 3.25 3.15
N GLN A 332 -13.46 2.25 3.90
CA GLN A 332 -12.87 1.87 5.19
C GLN A 332 -11.53 1.17 4.99
N TRP A 333 -11.45 0.22 4.05
CA TRP A 333 -10.18 -0.43 3.73
C TRP A 333 -9.16 0.53 3.10
N ARG A 334 -9.59 1.48 2.25
CA ARG A 334 -8.69 2.55 1.76
C ARG A 334 -8.16 3.44 2.89
N GLN A 335 -8.93 3.63 3.96
CA GLN A 335 -8.45 4.30 5.18
C GLN A 335 -7.40 3.46 5.93
N LEU A 336 -7.57 2.13 6.01
CA LEU A 336 -6.56 1.23 6.59
C LEU A 336 -5.27 1.19 5.77
N ALA A 337 -5.37 1.17 4.43
CA ALA A 337 -4.22 1.23 3.53
C ALA A 337 -3.43 2.53 3.72
N ALA A 338 -4.12 3.67 3.77
CA ALA A 338 -3.53 4.97 4.06
C ALA A 338 -2.90 5.08 5.45
N GLN A 339 -3.53 4.47 6.46
CA GLN A 339 -3.02 4.40 7.83
C GLN A 339 -1.70 3.62 7.88
N ALA A 340 -1.66 2.42 7.30
CA ALA A 340 -0.46 1.60 7.26
C ALA A 340 0.69 2.25 6.45
N LEU A 341 0.38 2.95 5.36
CA LEU A 341 1.34 3.78 4.62
C LEU A 341 1.98 4.85 5.54
N ALA A 342 1.14 5.59 6.27
CA ALA A 342 1.61 6.62 7.18
C ALA A 342 2.42 6.04 8.36
N ASP A 343 2.03 4.87 8.89
CA ASP A 343 2.75 4.20 9.98
C ASP A 343 4.13 3.67 9.54
N ALA A 344 4.22 3.06 8.37
CA ALA A 344 5.49 2.63 7.79
C ALA A 344 6.46 3.80 7.58
N LEU A 345 5.95 4.90 7.01
CA LEU A 345 6.71 6.14 6.82
C LEU A 345 7.10 6.78 8.16
N THR A 346 6.24 6.70 9.18
CA THR A 346 6.55 7.22 10.52
C THR A 346 7.71 6.45 11.14
N SER A 347 7.61 5.12 11.26
CA SER A 347 8.67 4.25 11.78
C SER A 347 9.97 4.37 10.98
N TYR A 348 9.89 4.51 9.65
CA TYR A 348 11.07 4.73 8.82
C TYR A 348 11.80 6.03 9.19
N LEU A 349 11.06 7.11 9.49
CA LEU A 349 11.62 8.45 9.73
C LEU A 349 11.95 8.75 11.20
N THR A 350 11.40 8.01 12.17
CA THR A 350 11.73 8.16 13.60
C THR A 350 12.89 7.28 14.05
N GLY A 351 13.05 6.08 13.47
CA GLY A 351 14.08 5.10 13.83
C GLY A 351 13.52 3.73 14.16
#